data_AF-A0A0X8CLY3-F1
#
_entry.id   AF-A0A0X8CLY3-F1
#
_cell.length_a   1.000
_cell.length_b   1.000
_cell.length_c   1.000
_cell.angle_alpha   90.00
_cell.angle_beta   90.00
_cell.angle_gamma   90.00
#
_symmetry.space_group_name_H-M   'P 1'
#
loop_
_entity.id
_entity.type
_entity.pdbx_description
1 polymer ?
#
loop_
_entity_poly.entity_id
_entity_poly.type
_entity_poly.pdbx_seq_one_letter_code
_entity_poly.pdbx_strand_id
1 'polypeptide(L)' 'MCFVKDLFWEEEECVMQLHPPHSQYVNNSRYCLHLWRPINRDIPMPPPGFVGIVGLGPSDAAILFAQMQAIS' A
#
# COMPACT_ATOMS: atom_id res chain seq x y z
N MET A 1 3.12 5.57 5.86
CA MET A 1 4.08 5.13 4.83
C MET A 1 4.16 6.08 3.63
N CYS A 2 3.15 6.92 3.36
CA CYS A 2 3.14 7.80 2.19
C CYS A 2 4.28 8.84 2.20
N PHE A 3 4.52 9.53 3.33
CA PHE A 3 5.54 10.59 3.40
C PHE A 3 6.92 10.18 2.85
N VAL A 4 7.46 9.02 3.26
CA VAL A 4 8.78 8.58 2.78
C VAL A 4 8.77 8.24 1.29
N LYS A 5 7.67 7.69 0.76
CA LYS A 5 7.52 7.48 -0.69
C LYS A 5 7.55 8.84 -1.40
N ASP A 6 6.79 9.80 -0.92
CA ASP A 6 6.59 11.10 -1.57
C ASP A 6 7.87 11.96 -1.61
N LEU A 7 8.87 11.65 -0.78
CA LEU A 7 10.19 12.28 -0.83
C LEU A 7 11.06 11.82 -2.01
N PHE A 8 10.82 10.63 -2.55
CA PHE A 8 11.71 9.99 -3.54
C PHE A 8 11.01 9.52 -4.81
N TRP A 9 9.68 9.54 -4.86
CA TRP A 9 8.87 9.03 -5.96
C TRP A 9 7.69 9.96 -6.23
N GLU A 10 7.28 10.03 -7.50
CA GLU A 10 6.14 10.84 -7.92
C GLU A 10 4.80 10.26 -7.42
N GLU A 11 3.74 11.07 -7.45
CA GLU A 11 2.42 10.71 -6.93
C GLU A 11 1.87 9.42 -7.56
N GLU A 12 1.94 9.32 -8.89
CA GLU A 12 1.42 8.20 -9.68
C GLU A 12 2.41 7.04 -9.85
N GLU A 13 3.60 7.11 -9.22
CA GLU A 13 4.58 6.02 -9.32
C GLU A 13 4.23 4.85 -8.40
N CYS A 14 3.96 3.71 -9.03
CA CYS A 14 3.82 2.45 -8.32
C CYS A 14 5.19 1.95 -7.84
N VAL A 15 5.30 1.72 -6.53
CA VAL A 15 6.47 1.14 -5.86
C VAL A 15 6.04 0.04 -4.90
N MET A 16 6.89 -0.96 -4.71
CA MET A 16 6.62 -2.06 -3.79
C MET A 16 7.64 -2.10 -2.65
N GLN A 17 7.14 -2.40 -1.45
CA GLN A 17 7.96 -2.86 -0.34
C GLN A 17 7.99 -4.38 -0.35
N LEU A 18 9.17 -4.95 -0.58
CA LEU A 18 9.34 -6.40 -0.61
C LEU A 18 9.93 -6.89 0.72
N HIS A 19 9.41 -8.03 1.17
CA HIS A 19 9.99 -8.81 2.27
C HIS A 19 10.51 -10.14 1.72
N PRO A 20 11.76 -10.17 1.20
CA PRO A 20 12.41 -11.42 0.78
C PRO A 20 12.39 -12.48 1.88
N PRO A 21 12.52 -13.78 1.52
CA PRO A 21 12.77 -14.83 2.50
C PRO A 21 13.93 -14.45 3.42
N HIS A 22 13.84 -14.80 4.71
CA HIS A 22 14.85 -14.41 5.71
C HIS A 22 16.28 -14.82 5.30
N SER A 23 16.43 -15.96 4.63
CA SER A 23 17.74 -16.43 4.12
C SER A 23 18.35 -15.53 3.03
N GLN A 24 17.57 -14.66 2.40
CA GLN A 24 17.97 -13.73 1.34
C GLN A 24 17.81 -12.27 1.77
N TYR A 25 17.29 -12.02 2.97
CA TYR A 25 17.02 -10.69 3.47
C TYR A 25 18.30 -10.05 4.00
N VAL A 26 18.84 -9.10 3.23
CA VAL A 26 20.00 -8.30 3.64
C VAL A 26 19.49 -6.94 4.11
N ASN A 27 19.67 -6.63 5.39
CA ASN A 27 19.34 -5.33 5.95
C ASN A 27 20.47 -4.80 6.85
N ASN A 28 21.25 -3.87 6.32
CA ASN A 28 22.39 -3.27 7.04
C ASN A 28 21.99 -2.13 7.98
N SER A 29 20.71 -1.70 7.99
CA SER A 29 20.24 -0.60 8.83
C SER A 29 18.84 -0.87 9.37
N ARG A 30 18.71 -0.90 10.70
CA ARG A 30 17.49 -1.30 11.42
C ARG A 30 16.20 -0.63 10.91
N TYR A 31 16.29 0.63 10.47
CA TYR A 31 15.13 1.43 10.06
C TYR A 31 15.10 1.71 8.55
N CYS A 32 15.85 0.95 7.75
CA CYS A 32 15.85 1.09 6.30
C CYS A 32 14.52 0.60 5.71
N LEU A 33 13.85 1.48 4.96
CA LEU A 33 12.70 1.14 4.14
C LEU A 33 13.15 0.83 2.71
N HIS A 34 12.96 -0.41 2.29
CA HIS A 34 13.32 -0.86 0.96
C HIS A 34 12.12 -0.72 0.02
N LEU A 35 12.07 0.38 -0.72
CA LEU A 35 11.11 0.60 -1.81
C LEU A 35 11.76 0.26 -3.14
N TRP A 36 11.05 -0.45 -4.01
CA TRP A 36 11.55 -0.89 -5.31
C TRP A 36 10.55 -0.65 -6.43
N ARG A 37 11.07 -0.22 -7.59
CA ARG A 37 10.33 -0.15 -8.85
C ARG A 37 11.15 -0.80 -9.99
N PRO A 38 10.62 -1.82 -10.68
CA PRO A 38 11.26 -2.38 -11.87
C PRO A 38 11.24 -1.38 -13.04
N ILE A 39 12.29 -1.38 -13.87
CA ILE A 39 12.42 -0.47 -15.03
C ILE A 39 11.70 -1.01 -16.27
N ASN A 40 11.74 -2.34 -16.47
CA ASN A 40 11.28 -2.99 -17.70
C ASN A 40 10.12 -3.96 -17.47
N ARG A 41 9.42 -3.84 -16.34
CA ARG A 41 8.25 -4.66 -15.99
C ARG A 41 7.28 -3.82 -15.19
N ASP A 42 6.00 -4.17 -15.28
CA ASP A 42 4.97 -3.58 -14.43
C ASP A 42 4.92 -4.30 -13.08
N ILE A 43 4.55 -3.55 -12.04
CA ILE A 43 4.20 -4.12 -10.75
C ILE A 43 2.76 -4.64 -10.85
N PRO A 44 2.50 -5.94 -10.55
CA PRO A 44 1.15 -6.46 -10.58
C PRO A 44 0.33 -5.80 -9.45
N MET A 45 -0.65 -4.99 -9.84
CA MET A 45 -1.58 -4.39 -8.90
C MET A 45 -2.78 -5.30 -8.67
N PRO A 46 -3.27 -5.43 -7.43
CA PRO A 46 -4.52 -6.12 -7.19
C PRO A 46 -5.68 -5.39 -7.89
N PRO A 47 -6.77 -6.10 -8.23
CA PRO A 47 -8.02 -5.44 -8.63
C PRO A 47 -8.43 -4.41 -7.57
N PRO A 48 -8.90 -3.21 -7.94
CA PRO A 48 -9.22 -2.15 -6.98
C PRO A 48 -10.19 -2.59 -5.87
N GLY A 49 -11.18 -3.42 -6.20
CA GLY A 49 -12.13 -3.96 -5.22
C GLY A 49 -11.52 -4.86 -4.13
N PHE A 50 -10.29 -5.34 -4.32
CA PHE A 50 -9.56 -6.09 -3.28
C PHE A 50 -8.77 -5.16 -2.36
N VAL A 51 -8.64 -3.89 -2.73
CA VAL A 51 -8.04 -2.82 -1.90
C VAL A 51 -9.13 -2.06 -1.17
N GLY A 52 -10.23 -1.72 -1.86
CA GLY A 52 -11.37 -1.02 -1.29
C GLY A 52 -12.40 -0.58 -2.34
N ILE A 53 -13.43 0.13 -1.89
CA ILE A 53 -14.46 0.69 -2.77
C ILE A 53 -13.98 2.06 -3.27
N VAL A 54 -13.89 2.21 -4.60
CA VAL A 54 -13.45 3.47 -5.23
C VAL A 54 -14.40 4.60 -4.82
N GLY A 55 -13.83 5.71 -4.35
CA GLY A 55 -14.58 6.89 -3.92
C GLY A 55 -15.14 6.82 -2.49
N LEU A 56 -14.97 5.70 -1.77
CA LEU A 56 -15.38 5.60 -0.38
C LEU A 56 -14.22 5.97 0.54
N GLY A 57 -14.31 7.14 1.18
CA GLY A 57 -13.33 7.59 2.16
C GLY A 57 -13.42 6.82 3.49
N PRO A 58 -12.37 6.85 4.33
CA PRO A 58 -12.37 6.15 5.62
C PRO A 58 -13.51 6.57 6.56
N SER A 59 -13.85 7.85 6.57
CA SER A 59 -14.96 8.38 7.38
C SER A 59 -16.32 7.88 6.90
N ASP A 60 -16.55 7.89 5.58
CA ASP A 60 -17.80 7.42 4.98
C ASP A 60 -17.97 5.91 5.18
N ALA A 61 -16.87 5.15 5.06
CA ALA A 61 -16.85 3.73 5.38
C ALA A 61 -17.25 3.47 6.83
N ALA A 62 -16.68 4.22 7.80
CA ALA A 62 -16.99 4.08 9.21
C ALA A 62 -18.48 4.37 9.52
N ILE A 63 -19.05 5.40 8.89
CA ILE A 63 -20.48 5.74 9.01
C ILE A 63 -21.35 4.59 8.48
N LEU A 64 -21.03 4.08 7.29
CA LEU A 64 -21.77 2.97 6.68
C LEU A 64 -21.73 1.71 7.57
N PHE A 65 -20.56 1.36 8.10
CA PHE A 65 -20.43 0.23 9.03
C PHE A 65 -21.28 0.42 10.29
N ALA A 66 -21.28 1.61 10.89
CA ALA A 66 -22.11 1.90 12.06
C ALA A 66 -23.62 1.79 11.77
N GLN A 67 -24.06 2.26 10.60
CA GLN A 67 -25.45 2.13 10.16
C GLN A 67 -25.84 0.66 9.94
N MET A 68 -24.97 -0.15 9.32
CA MET A 68 -25.21 -1.58 9.11
C MET A 68 -25.33 -2.36 10.42
N GLN A 69 -24.53 -2.02 11.44
CA GLN A 69 -24.62 -2.64 12.76
C GLN A 69 -25.89 -2.25 13.53
N ALA A 70 -26.43 -1.05 13.31
CA ALA A 70 -27.67 -0.60 13.95
C ALA A 70 -28.93 -1.29 13.41
N ILE A 71 -28.83 -1.98 12.26
CA ILE A 71 -29.94 -2.64 11.55
C ILE A 71 -29.88 -4.18 11.72
N SER A 72 -28.78 -4.73 12.28
CA SER A 72 -28.63 -6.15 12.62
C SER A 72 -28.99 -6.43 14.07
#